data_AF-A0A7W0UQ67-F1
#
_entry.id   AF-A0A7W0UQ67-F1
#
_cell.length_a   1.000
_cell.length_b   1.000
_cell.length_c   1.000
_cell.angle_alpha   90.00
_cell.angle_beta   90.00
_cell.angle_gamma   90.00
#
_symmetry.space_group_name_H-M   'P 1'
#
loop_
_entity.id
_entity.type
_entity.pdbx_description
1 polymer ?
#
loop_
_entity_poly.entity_id
_entity_poly.type
_entity_poly.pdbx_seq_one_letter_code
_entity_poly.pdbx_strand_id
1 'polypeptide(L)'
;MRLVVGPAVSDYIEGHGGAVFVWPRGFRCCRGNTWVLEAATERPDREFALVHAADGFQVFATPGLVEPDELHLELGRRGKLNAYWNGQGWIG
;
A
#
# COMPACT_ATOMS: atom_id res chain seq x y z
N MET A 1 -12.21 4.08 -3.35
CA MET A 1 -10.84 3.92 -3.90
C MET A 1 -10.86 3.09 -5.20
N ARG A 2 -10.11 3.51 -6.22
CA ARG A 2 -9.78 2.76 -7.45
C ARG A 2 -8.40 2.12 -7.29
N LEU A 3 -8.30 0.82 -7.54
CA LEU A 3 -7.03 0.10 -7.49
C LEU A 3 -6.37 0.07 -8.88
N VAL A 4 -5.14 0.56 -8.98
CA VAL A 4 -4.31 0.51 -10.19
C VAL A 4 -3.17 -0.46 -9.93
N VAL A 5 -3.24 -1.61 -10.59
CA VAL A 5 -2.25 -2.69 -10.52
C VAL A 5 -1.88 -3.13 -11.93
N GLY A 6 -0.59 -3.29 -12.21
CA GLY A 6 -0.12 -3.93 -13.43
C GLY A 6 -0.20 -5.45 -13.33
N PRO A 7 -0.22 -6.20 -14.46
CA PRO A 7 -0.38 -7.66 -14.44
C PRO A 7 0.61 -8.40 -13.52
N ALA A 8 1.89 -8.01 -13.55
CA ALA A 8 2.91 -8.62 -12.69
C ALA A 8 2.67 -8.38 -11.18
N VAL A 9 2.06 -7.24 -10.83
CA VAL A 9 1.71 -6.90 -9.45
C VAL A 9 0.52 -7.73 -9.01
N SER A 10 -0.49 -7.87 -9.87
CA SER A 10 -1.66 -8.73 -9.64
C SER A 10 -1.23 -10.18 -9.38
N ASP A 11 -0.44 -10.77 -10.28
CA ASP A 11 0.06 -12.14 -10.15
C ASP A 11 0.86 -12.33 -8.85
N TYR A 12 1.66 -11.34 -8.47
CA TYR A 12 2.41 -11.36 -7.23
C TYR A 12 1.49 -11.35 -6.01
N ILE A 13 0.50 -10.45 -5.96
CA ILE A 13 -0.42 -10.37 -4.82
C ILE A 13 -1.27 -11.63 -4.71
N GLU A 14 -1.81 -12.14 -5.83
CA GLU A 14 -2.56 -13.39 -5.87
C GLU A 14 -1.72 -14.58 -5.38
N GLY A 15 -0.46 -14.67 -5.84
CA GLY A 15 0.49 -15.68 -5.39
C GLY A 15 0.83 -15.60 -3.88
N HIS A 16 0.55 -14.47 -3.23
CA HIS A 16 0.73 -14.25 -1.79
C HIS A 16 -0.60 -14.18 -1.02
N GLY A 17 -1.71 -14.66 -1.60
CA GLY A 17 -2.98 -14.81 -0.90
C GLY A 17 -3.96 -13.64 -1.05
N GLY A 18 -3.72 -12.72 -1.99
CA GLY A 18 -4.70 -11.70 -2.38
C GLY A 18 -4.79 -10.49 -1.45
N ALA A 19 -4.03 -10.46 -0.35
CA ALA A 19 -4.05 -9.38 0.63
C ALA A 19 -2.88 -8.42 0.44
N VAL A 20 -3.15 -7.12 0.60
CA VAL A 20 -2.14 -6.05 0.63
C VAL A 20 -2.36 -5.21 1.88
N PHE A 21 -1.29 -5.01 2.63
CA PHE A 21 -1.24 -4.17 3.83
C PHE A 21 -0.48 -2.90 3.50
N VAL A 22 -1.06 -1.74 3.75
CA VAL A 22 -0.45 -0.41 3.54
C VAL A 22 -0.40 0.39 4.84
N TRP A 23 0.71 1.07 5.10
CA TRP A 23 0.87 1.88 6.31
C TRP A 23 1.81 3.07 6.11
N PRO A 24 1.66 4.15 6.91
CA PRO A 24 2.59 5.26 6.93
C PRO A 24 3.89 4.82 7.60
N ARG A 25 5.01 5.17 6.99
CA ARG A 25 6.31 5.16 7.64
C ARG A 25 6.86 6.57 7.69
N GLY A 26 7.02 7.09 8.90
CA GLY A 26 7.74 8.33 9.12
C GLY A 26 9.24 8.12 8.91
N PHE A 27 9.88 9.06 8.21
CA PHE A 27 11.32 9.23 8.27
C PHE A 27 11.67 10.71 8.45
N ARG A 28 12.80 10.94 9.11
CA ARG A 28 13.35 12.28 9.27
C ARG A 28 14.24 12.58 8.09
N CYS A 29 13.90 13.61 7.33
CA CYS A 29 14.77 14.16 6.31
C CYS A 29 14.92 15.65 6.54
N CYS A 30 16.17 16.12 6.60
CA CYS A 30 16.69 17.50 6.53
C CYS A 30 15.93 18.65 7.23
N ARG A 31 14.60 18.78 7.07
CA ARG A 31 13.77 19.87 7.59
C ARG A 31 12.38 19.47 8.11
N GLY A 32 12.07 18.18 8.30
CA GLY A 32 10.77 17.78 8.86
C GLY A 32 10.57 16.29 9.08
N ASN A 33 9.38 15.96 9.61
CA ASN A 33 8.85 14.60 9.55
C ASN A 33 8.18 14.45 8.19
N THR A 34 8.63 13.46 7.43
CA THR A 34 8.00 13.10 6.18
C THR A 34 7.50 11.67 6.27
N TRP A 35 6.31 11.41 5.74
CA TRP A 35 5.72 10.08 5.74
C TRP A 35 5.72 9.53 4.33
N VAL A 36 6.16 8.28 4.21
CA VAL A 36 6.04 7.50 2.99
C VAL A 36 5.04 6.38 3.21
N LEU A 37 4.41 5.93 2.14
CA LEU A 37 3.54 4.76 2.19
C LEU A 37 4.35 3.49 1.95
N GLU A 38 4.31 2.56 2.89
CA GLU A 38 4.85 1.22 2.71
C GLU A 38 3.74 0.22 2.40
N ALA A 39 4.09 -0.85 1.70
CA ALA A 39 3.19 -1.94 1.36
C ALA A 39 3.84 -3.30 1.54
N ALA A 40 3.05 -4.31 1.92
CA ALA A 40 3.45 -5.70 1.95
C ALA A 40 2.26 -6.62 1.68
N THR A 41 2.53 -7.84 1.22
CA THR A 41 1.53 -8.90 1.06
C THR A 41 1.41 -9.79 2.31
N GLU A 42 2.46 -9.84 3.13
CA GLU A 42 2.43 -10.46 4.46
C GLU A 42 2.00 -9.45 5.51
N ARG A 43 1.14 -9.87 6.44
CA ARG A 43 0.62 -8.99 7.51
C ARG A 43 1.73 -8.64 8.51
N PRO A 44 2.13 -7.35 8.62
CA PRO A 44 3.04 -6.92 9.68
C PRO A 44 2.36 -6.99 11.06
N ASP A 45 3.16 -7.06 12.13
CA ASP A 45 2.69 -6.99 13.52
C ASP A 45 2.23 -5.58 13.90
N ARG A 46 1.09 -5.17 13.32
CA ARG A 46 0.44 -3.86 13.46
C ARG A 46 -1.07 -3.98 13.26
N GLU A 47 -1.78 -2.94 13.65
CA GLU A 47 -3.23 -2.84 13.42
C GLU A 47 -3.53 -2.39 11.99
N PHE A 48 -4.52 -3.06 11.39
CA PHE A 48 -5.01 -2.74 10.06
C PHE A 48 -6.52 -2.91 10.00
N ALA A 49 -7.18 -2.06 9.21
CA ALA A 49 -8.60 -2.16 8.87
C ALA A 49 -8.74 -2.40 7.36
N LEU A 50 -9.72 -3.22 6.96
CA LEU A 50 -10.07 -3.40 5.55
C LEU A 50 -10.64 -2.08 5.03
N VAL A 51 -9.96 -1.50 4.03
CA VAL A 51 -10.41 -0.24 3.39
C VAL A 51 -10.97 -0.49 2.00
N HIS A 52 -10.60 -1.59 1.35
CA HIS A 52 -11.11 -1.91 0.03
C HIS A 52 -11.04 -3.41 -0.24
N ALA A 53 -12.04 -3.94 -0.93
CA ALA A 53 -12.04 -5.31 -1.42
C ALA A 53 -12.69 -5.32 -2.81
N ALA A 54 -11.92 -5.67 -3.84
CA ALA A 54 -12.38 -5.73 -5.23
C ALA A 54 -11.51 -6.70 -6.02
N ASP A 55 -12.09 -7.35 -7.02
CA ASP A 55 -11.38 -8.20 -8.00
C ASP A 55 -10.47 -9.29 -7.36
N GLY A 56 -10.88 -9.84 -6.21
CA GLY A 56 -10.10 -10.83 -5.47
C GLY A 56 -8.97 -10.26 -4.60
N PHE A 57 -8.79 -8.94 -4.62
CA PHE A 57 -7.84 -8.21 -3.78
C PHE A 57 -8.50 -7.67 -2.52
N GLN A 58 -7.76 -7.75 -1.41
CA GLN A 58 -8.13 -7.12 -0.16
C GLN A 58 -7.04 -6.13 0.24
N VAL A 59 -7.40 -4.86 0.38
CA VAL A 59 -6.49 -3.81 0.83
C VAL A 59 -6.81 -3.43 2.26
N PHE A 60 -5.81 -3.55 3.11
CA PHE A 60 -5.84 -3.24 4.52
C PHE A 60 -4.93 -2.03 4.79
N ALA A 61 -5.42 -1.02 5.50
CA ALA A 61 -4.65 0.17 5.85
C ALA A 61 -4.59 0.39 7.36
N THR A 62 -3.60 1.14 7.84
CA THR A 62 -3.58 1.63 9.22
C THR A 62 -4.90 2.38 9.53
N PRO A 63 -5.60 2.07 10.63
CA PRO A 63 -6.85 2.75 10.96
C PRO A 63 -6.71 4.27 11.04
N GLY A 64 -7.71 5.00 10.55
CA GLY A 64 -7.73 6.48 10.58
C GLY A 64 -6.97 7.16 9.45
N LEU A 65 -6.35 6.39 8.56
CA LEU A 65 -5.85 6.89 7.27
C LEU A 65 -7.02 7.32 6.37
N VAL A 66 -6.87 8.48 5.73
CA VAL A 66 -7.84 8.94 4.72
C VAL A 66 -7.77 8.01 3.52
N GLU A 67 -8.91 7.45 3.12
CA GLU A 67 -8.99 6.61 1.92
C GLU A 67 -8.70 7.46 0.67
N PRO A 68 -7.75 7.06 -0.20
CA PRO A 68 -7.46 7.79 -1.43
C PRO A 68 -8.50 7.49 -2.51
N ASP A 69 -8.59 8.38 -3.49
CA ASP A 69 -9.39 8.13 -4.70
C ASP A 69 -8.77 7.03 -5.54
N GLU A 70 -7.43 6.99 -5.64
CA GLU A 70 -6.66 5.99 -6.37
C GLU A 70 -5.51 5.42 -5.51
N LEU A 71 -5.36 4.09 -5.52
CA LEU A 71 -4.20 3.38 -4.98
C LEU A 71 -3.47 2.69 -6.12
N HIS A 72 -2.24 3.13 -6.37
CA HIS A 72 -1.36 2.51 -7.34
C HIS A 72 -0.33 1.65 -6.61
N LEU A 73 -0.21 0.39 -7.02
CA LEU A 73 0.79 -0.55 -6.52
C LEU A 73 1.80 -0.89 -7.61
N GLU A 74 3.08 -0.88 -7.24
CA GLU A 74 4.18 -1.24 -8.13
C GLU A 74 5.12 -2.26 -7.48
N LEU A 75 5.68 -3.16 -8.28
CA LEU A 75 6.77 -4.03 -7.84
C LEU A 75 8.11 -3.35 -8.04
N GLY A 76 8.74 -3.00 -6.93
CA GLY A 76 10.12 -2.53 -6.87
C GLY A 76 11.13 -3.67 -7.01
N ARG A 77 12.40 -3.29 -6.88
CA ARG A 77 13.52 -4.24 -6.89
C ARG A 77 13.38 -5.25 -5.75
N ARG A 78 13.76 -6.51 -6.02
CA ARG A 78 13.70 -7.64 -5.07
C ARG A 78 12.28 -8.00 -4.62
N GLY A 79 11.26 -7.71 -5.42
CA GLY A 79 9.87 -8.03 -5.09
C GLY A 79 9.28 -7.16 -3.98
N LYS A 80 9.90 -6.01 -3.68
CA LYS A 80 9.33 -5.06 -2.73
C LYS A 80 8.08 -4.42 -3.33
N LEU A 81 6.94 -4.55 -2.68
CA LEU A 81 5.73 -3.84 -3.07
C LEU A 81 5.83 -2.37 -2.64
N ASN A 82 5.59 -1.46 -3.58
CA ASN A 82 5.49 -0.02 -3.33
C ASN A 82 4.03 0.39 -3.51
N ALA A 83 3.56 1.31 -2.67
CA ALA A 83 2.23 1.87 -2.77
C ALA A 83 2.29 3.38 -2.92
N TYR A 84 1.36 3.91 -3.72
CA TYR A 84 1.21 5.32 -4.01
C TYR A 84 -0.27 5.70 -3.92
N TRP A 85 -0.58 6.70 -3.11
CA TRP A 85 -1.93 7.26 -3.00
C TRP A 85 -2.08 8.45 -3.95
N ASN A 86 -3.07 8.41 -4.82
CA ASN A 86 -3.32 9.45 -5.82
C ASN A 86 -2.04 9.79 -6.62
N GLY A 87 -1.21 8.77 -6.92
CA GLY A 87 0.09 8.93 -7.58
C GLY A 87 1.24 9.43 -6.68
N GLN A 88 1.04 9.55 -5.36
CA GLN A 88 2.02 10.06 -4.41
C GLN A 88 2.46 8.97 -3.43
N GLY A 89 3.78 8.74 -3.36
CA GLY A 89 4.38 7.87 -2.33
C GLY A 89 4.58 8.59 -0.99
N TRP A 90 4.24 9.88 -0.94
CA TRP A 90 4.38 10.78 0.20
C TRP A 90 2.98 11.13 0.68
N ILE A 91 2.74 11.01 1.98
CA ILE A 91 1.45 11.34 2.59
C ILE A 91 1.68 12.46 3.61
N GLY A 92 0.98 13.58 3.46
CA GLY A 92 1.21 14.80 4.26
C GLY A 92 0.16 15.86 4.00
#